data_AF-A0A2G6GGS9-F1
#
_entry.id   AF-A0A2G6GGS9-F1
#
_cell.length_a   1.000
_cell.length_b   1.000
_cell.length_c   1.000
_cell.angle_alpha   90.00
_cell.angle_beta   90.00
_cell.angle_gamma   90.00
#
_symmetry.space_group_name_H-M   'P 1'
#
loop_
_entity.id
_entity.type
_entity.pdbx_description
1 polymer ?
#
loop_
_entity_poly.entity_id
_entity_poly.type
_entity_poly.pdbx_seq_one_letter_code
_entity_poly.pdbx_strand_id
1 'polypeptide(L)'
;MEKLREARDVLAKIYIARVELSAGNAVLTSVVIMALSLIVGLVVLGWWVFPVEWDYSAIEPEVVEVVREVPVEVPVPVTCDNMDCIGTDSKYAYVRMLSEWNAFMPNSPYFPMYLDQLSDIDSLACDLADGTDDTGEMRRYIKVAYEKNGQGCQ
;
A
#
# COMPACT_ATOMS: atom_id res chain seq x y z
N MET A 1 -20.75 34.37 -64.71
CA MET A 1 -21.78 33.39 -64.29
C MET A 1 -21.19 31.99 -64.10
N GLU A 2 -20.27 31.55 -64.96
CA GLU A 2 -19.69 30.20 -64.90
C GLU A 2 -18.79 29.94 -63.68
N LYS A 3 -17.91 30.89 -63.33
CA LYS A 3 -17.03 30.81 -62.15
C LYS A 3 -17.77 30.73 -60.80
N LEU A 4 -18.99 31.26 -60.73
CA LEU A 4 -19.84 31.18 -59.53
C LEU A 4 -20.46 29.78 -59.36
N ARG A 5 -20.64 29.06 -60.46
CA ARG A 5 -21.21 27.70 -60.46
C ARG A 5 -20.13 26.69 -60.06
N GLU A 6 -18.90 26.86 -60.53
CA GLU A 6 -17.74 26.06 -60.10
C GLU A 6 -17.44 26.26 -58.60
N ALA A 7 -17.44 27.50 -58.12
CA ALA A 7 -17.18 27.79 -56.71
C ALA A 7 -18.22 27.14 -55.77
N ARG A 8 -19.50 27.10 -56.18
CA ARG A 8 -20.57 26.41 -55.42
C ARG A 8 -20.37 24.89 -55.39
N ASP A 9 -19.93 24.29 -56.48
CA ASP A 9 -19.75 22.84 -56.56
C ASP A 9 -18.57 22.36 -55.70
N VAL A 10 -17.49 23.15 -55.67
CA VAL A 10 -16.34 22.90 -54.79
C VAL A 10 -16.73 23.03 -53.32
N LEU A 11 -17.48 24.07 -52.95
CA LEU A 11 -17.95 24.25 -51.56
C LEU A 11 -18.89 23.13 -51.11
N ALA A 12 -19.77 22.64 -52.00
CA ALA A 12 -20.66 21.53 -51.70
C ALA A 12 -19.88 20.23 -51.43
N LYS A 13 -18.86 19.94 -52.23
CA LYS A 13 -17.98 18.76 -52.04
C LYS A 13 -17.20 18.83 -50.74
N ILE A 14 -16.66 19.99 -50.38
CA ILE A 14 -15.94 20.20 -49.12
C ILE A 14 -16.88 20.01 -47.92
N TYR A 15 -18.11 20.52 -48.01
CA TYR A 15 -19.09 20.39 -46.92
C TYR A 15 -19.49 18.92 -46.70
N ILE A 16 -19.78 18.17 -47.77
CA ILE A 16 -20.14 16.75 -47.68
C ILE A 16 -18.98 15.93 -47.10
N ALA A 17 -17.76 16.15 -47.61
CA ALA A 17 -16.57 15.46 -47.08
C ALA A 17 -16.34 15.73 -45.59
N ARG A 18 -16.63 16.95 -45.12
CA ARG A 18 -16.50 17.31 -43.70
C ARG A 18 -17.55 16.64 -42.81
N VAL A 19 -18.79 16.50 -43.30
CA VAL A 19 -19.87 15.82 -42.59
C VAL A 19 -19.60 14.31 -42.49
N GLU A 20 -19.10 13.67 -43.55
CA GLU A 20 -18.72 12.25 -43.54
C GLU A 20 -17.55 11.97 -42.59
N LEU A 21 -16.54 12.84 -42.54
CA LEU A 21 -15.43 12.76 -41.58
C LEU A 21 -15.89 12.90 -40.12
N SER A 22 -16.83 13.81 -39.87
CA SER A 22 -17.43 13.99 -38.54
C SER A 22 -18.29 12.78 -38.13
N ALA A 23 -19.03 12.18 -39.08
CA ALA A 23 -19.84 11.00 -38.83
C ALA A 23 -18.99 9.75 -38.59
N GLY A 24 -17.90 9.57 -39.36
CA GLY A 24 -16.97 8.45 -39.19
C GLY A 24 -16.28 8.45 -37.82
N ASN A 25 -15.83 9.61 -37.34
CA ASN A 25 -15.23 9.73 -36.01
C ASN A 25 -16.25 9.52 -34.88
N ALA A 26 -17.50 9.94 -35.06
CA ALA A 26 -18.56 9.72 -34.08
C ALA A 26 -18.90 8.23 -33.90
N VAL A 27 -18.92 7.46 -35.00
CA VAL A 27 -19.13 6.01 -34.98
C VAL A 27 -17.95 5.29 -34.34
N LEU A 28 -16.72 5.69 -34.66
CA LEU A 28 -15.54 5.09 -34.02
C LEU A 28 -15.54 5.35 -32.50
N THR A 29 -15.90 6.57 -32.10
CA THR A 29 -15.96 6.96 -30.69
C THR A 29 -17.02 6.17 -29.91
N SER A 30 -18.20 5.95 -30.50
CA SER A 30 -19.26 5.18 -29.85
C SER A 30 -18.89 3.70 -29.68
N VAL A 31 -18.24 3.09 -30.68
CA VAL A 31 -17.74 1.72 -30.61
C VAL A 31 -16.67 1.57 -29.51
N VAL A 32 -15.75 2.52 -29.41
CA VAL A 32 -14.70 2.53 -28.37
C VAL A 32 -15.31 2.63 -26.97
N ILE A 33 -16.27 3.54 -26.77
CA ILE A 33 -16.95 3.69 -25.47
C ILE A 33 -17.70 2.42 -25.10
N MET A 34 -18.37 1.78 -26.06
CA MET A 34 -19.12 0.55 -25.82
C MET A 34 -18.19 -0.61 -25.43
N ALA A 35 -17.05 -0.76 -26.11
CA ALA A 35 -16.04 -1.76 -25.78
C ALA A 35 -15.44 -1.54 -24.39
N LEU A 36 -15.10 -0.30 -24.03
CA LEU A 36 -14.58 0.03 -22.71
C LEU A 36 -15.60 -0.25 -21.59
N SER A 37 -16.87 0.11 -21.83
CA SER A 37 -17.96 -0.14 -20.88
C SER A 37 -18.16 -1.63 -20.62
N LEU A 38 -18.05 -2.46 -21.67
CA LEU A 38 -18.15 -3.90 -21.56
C LEU A 38 -16.98 -4.51 -20.78
N ILE A 39 -15.76 -4.04 -21.02
CA ILE A 39 -14.56 -4.48 -20.27
C ILE A 39 -14.70 -4.13 -18.78
N VAL A 40 -15.06 -2.89 -18.46
CA VAL A 40 -15.25 -2.45 -17.07
C VAL A 40 -16.36 -3.27 -16.39
N GLY A 41 -17.48 -3.49 -17.08
CA GLY A 41 -18.57 -4.32 -16.57
C GLY A 41 -18.13 -5.75 -16.24
N LEU A 42 -17.33 -6.36 -17.12
CA LEU A 42 -16.79 -7.72 -16.91
C LEU A 42 -15.78 -7.77 -15.76
N VAL A 43 -14.93 -6.75 -15.56
CA VAL A 43 -14.00 -6.70 -14.44
C VAL A 43 -14.73 -6.61 -13.11
N VAL A 44 -15.75 -5.73 -13.03
CA VAL A 44 -16.56 -5.58 -11.81
C VAL A 44 -17.34 -6.86 -11.52
N LEU A 45 -17.96 -7.48 -12.55
CA LEU A 45 -18.63 -8.78 -12.40
C LEU A 45 -17.66 -9.88 -11.99
N GLY A 46 -16.47 -9.94 -12.58
CA GLY A 46 -15.44 -10.91 -12.25
C GLY A 46 -14.99 -10.80 -10.79
N TRP A 47 -14.84 -9.58 -10.28
CA TRP A 47 -14.50 -9.32 -8.87
C TRP A 47 -15.57 -9.81 -7.90
N TRP A 48 -16.85 -9.74 -8.28
CA TRP A 48 -17.97 -10.22 -7.46
C TRP A 48 -18.20 -11.74 -7.58
N VAL A 49 -18.02 -12.31 -8.77
CA VAL A 49 -18.29 -13.75 -9.03
C VAL A 49 -17.13 -14.63 -8.59
N PHE A 50 -15.89 -14.14 -8.67
CA PHE A 50 -14.70 -14.86 -8.28
C PHE A 50 -13.96 -14.05 -7.20
N PRO A 51 -14.36 -14.17 -5.91
CA PRO A 51 -13.57 -13.60 -4.84
C PRO A 51 -12.17 -14.23 -4.90
N VAL A 52 -11.16 -13.39 -5.09
CA VAL A 52 -9.76 -13.81 -5.07
C VAL A 52 -9.42 -14.19 -3.64
N GLU A 53 -9.55 -15.47 -3.33
CA GLU A 53 -8.99 -16.07 -2.11
C GLU A 53 -7.49 -16.21 -2.34
N TRP A 54 -6.73 -15.28 -1.76
CA TRP A 54 -5.28 -15.37 -1.70
C TRP A 54 -4.94 -16.46 -0.69
N ASP A 55 -4.48 -17.60 -1.19
CA ASP A 55 -3.94 -18.65 -0.35
C ASP A 55 -2.55 -18.24 0.14
N TYR A 56 -2.52 -17.64 1.33
CA TYR A 56 -1.28 -17.26 2.01
C TYR A 56 -0.56 -18.46 2.65
N SER A 57 -1.11 -19.69 2.56
CA SER A 57 -0.47 -20.87 3.15
C SER A 57 0.82 -21.29 2.45
N ALA A 58 1.06 -20.82 1.21
CA ALA A 58 2.29 -21.05 0.47
C ALA A 58 3.39 -20.01 0.75
N ILE A 59 3.10 -18.97 1.54
CA ILE A 59 4.13 -18.10 2.11
C ILE A 59 4.54 -18.74 3.44
N GLU A 60 5.17 -19.91 3.36
CA GLU A 60 6.04 -20.32 4.46
C GLU A 60 7.10 -19.22 4.55
N PRO A 61 7.23 -18.49 5.67
CA PRO A 61 8.44 -17.74 5.88
C PRO A 61 9.54 -18.79 5.86
N GLU A 62 10.36 -18.79 4.82
CA GLU A 62 11.65 -19.43 4.85
C GLU A 62 12.40 -18.70 5.97
N VAL A 63 12.20 -19.16 7.20
CA VAL A 63 13.03 -18.82 8.33
C VAL A 63 14.36 -19.42 7.92
N VAL A 64 15.18 -18.61 7.24
CA VAL A 64 16.57 -18.94 7.00
C VAL A 64 17.17 -19.02 8.39
N GLU A 65 17.12 -20.22 8.95
CA GLU A 65 17.80 -20.62 10.16
C GLU A 65 19.29 -20.47 9.83
N VAL A 66 19.81 -19.25 10.00
CA VAL A 66 21.25 -19.06 10.13
C VAL A 66 21.62 -19.54 11.52
N VAL A 67 21.47 -20.84 11.77
CA VAL A 67 22.23 -21.54 12.80
C VAL A 67 23.62 -21.69 12.21
N ARG A 68 24.39 -20.61 12.23
CA ARG A 68 25.82 -20.77 12.33
C ARG A 68 26.06 -21.37 13.70
N GLU A 69 26.44 -22.65 13.71
CA GLU A 69 27.14 -23.30 14.80
C GLU A 69 28.37 -22.45 15.17
N VAL A 70 28.17 -21.46 16.04
CA VAL A 70 29.22 -20.86 16.83
C VAL A 70 29.00 -21.45 18.22
N PRO A 71 29.95 -22.22 18.78
CA PRO A 71 29.83 -22.71 20.14
C PRO A 71 30.10 -21.53 21.07
N VAL A 72 29.09 -20.69 21.30
CA VAL A 72 29.12 -19.73 22.39
C VAL A 72 28.44 -20.43 23.55
N GLU A 73 29.25 -20.91 24.49
CA GLU A 73 28.80 -21.33 25.82
C GLU A 73 28.29 -20.08 26.57
N VAL A 74 27.12 -19.55 26.17
CA VAL A 74 26.39 -18.59 26.99
C VAL A 74 25.30 -19.38 27.70
N PRO A 75 25.20 -19.32 29.03
CA PRO A 75 24.03 -19.85 29.72
C PRO A 75 22.83 -19.01 29.25
N VAL A 76 21.96 -19.58 28.43
CA VAL A 76 20.68 -18.98 28.07
C VAL A 76 19.72 -19.36 29.20
N PRO A 77 19.33 -18.43 30.11
CA PRO A 77 18.29 -18.72 31.07
C PRO A 77 16.97 -18.89 30.31
N VAL A 78 16.43 -20.11 30.31
CA VAL A 78 15.19 -20.51 29.64
C VAL A 78 13.96 -20.05 30.44
N THR A 79 13.90 -18.78 30.81
CA THR A 79 12.79 -18.20 31.60
C THR A 79 12.22 -16.93 30.99
N CYS A 80 12.38 -16.73 29.68
CA CYS A 80 11.87 -15.56 28.99
C CYS A 80 10.54 -15.89 28.32
N ASP A 81 9.43 -15.52 28.96
CA ASP A 81 8.09 -15.67 28.37
C ASP A 81 7.81 -14.59 27.30
N ASN A 82 8.65 -13.55 27.18
CA ASN A 82 8.47 -12.39 26.29
C ASN A 82 9.75 -12.00 25.50
N MET A 83 9.61 -11.10 24.51
CA MET A 83 10.70 -10.54 23.68
C MET A 83 11.76 -9.75 24.47
N ASP A 84 11.62 -9.62 25.79
CA ASP A 84 12.51 -8.82 26.63
C ASP A 84 13.96 -9.33 26.70
N CYS A 85 14.20 -10.58 26.31
CA CYS A 85 15.53 -11.19 26.29
C CYS A 85 16.28 -11.03 24.96
N ILE A 86 15.71 -10.31 23.99
CA ILE A 86 16.39 -10.01 22.73
C ILE A 86 17.26 -8.76 22.92
N GLY A 87 18.44 -8.73 22.28
CA GLY A 87 19.34 -7.57 22.30
C GLY A 87 18.66 -6.28 21.85
N THR A 88 19.16 -5.14 22.34
CA THR A 88 18.53 -3.81 22.17
C THR A 88 18.26 -3.47 20.71
N ASP A 89 19.16 -3.84 19.79
CA ASP A 89 19.00 -3.58 18.36
C ASP A 89 17.73 -4.23 17.76
N SER A 90 17.40 -5.45 18.20
CA SER A 90 16.21 -6.13 17.74
C SER A 90 14.93 -5.54 18.32
N LYS A 91 14.99 -4.99 19.54
CA LYS A 91 13.87 -4.27 20.15
C LYS A 91 13.55 -3.00 19.36
N TYR A 92 14.56 -2.24 18.94
CA TYR A 92 14.37 -1.09 18.07
C TYR A 92 13.79 -1.46 16.70
N ALA A 93 14.27 -2.55 16.09
CA ALA A 93 13.70 -3.04 14.83
C ALA A 93 12.22 -3.41 14.96
N TYR A 94 11.83 -4.03 16.07
CA TYR A 94 10.44 -4.38 16.37
C TYR A 94 9.57 -3.12 16.51
N VAL A 95 10.02 -2.11 17.25
CA VAL A 95 9.29 -0.83 17.37
C VAL A 95 9.16 -0.11 16.03
N ARG A 96 10.19 -0.16 15.18
CA ARG A 96 10.11 0.38 13.81
C ARG A 96 9.05 -0.32 12.98
N MET A 97 9.06 -1.65 12.96
CA MET A 97 8.04 -2.45 12.27
C MET A 97 6.62 -2.12 12.78
N LEU A 98 6.44 -1.99 14.10
CA LEU A 98 5.13 -1.61 14.67
C LEU A 98 4.71 -0.20 14.25
N SER A 99 5.63 0.75 14.17
CA SER A 99 5.32 2.12 13.74
C SER A 99 4.86 2.19 12.28
N GLU A 100 5.46 1.39 11.40
CA GLU A 100 5.06 1.27 10.00
C GLU A 100 3.71 0.56 9.87
N TRP A 101 3.52 -0.51 10.64
CA TRP A 101 2.27 -1.24 10.65
C TRP A 101 1.10 -0.37 11.15
N ASN A 102 1.29 0.41 12.22
CA ASN A 102 0.28 1.37 12.70
C ASN A 102 0.02 2.50 11.70
N ALA A 103 1.02 2.89 10.91
CA ALA A 103 0.82 3.87 9.85
C ALA A 103 -0.01 3.32 8.69
N PHE A 104 0.16 2.04 8.36
CA PHE A 104 -0.60 1.36 7.31
C PHE A 104 -2.01 0.95 7.78
N MET A 105 -2.15 0.49 9.02
CA MET A 105 -3.39 0.01 9.65
C MET A 105 -3.64 0.67 11.02
N PRO A 106 -4.03 1.96 11.05
CA PRO A 106 -4.09 2.75 12.28
C PRO A 106 -5.14 2.34 13.31
N ASN A 107 -6.06 1.43 12.95
CA ASN A 107 -7.16 0.97 13.81
C ASN A 107 -7.18 -0.56 13.91
N SER A 108 -6.03 -1.22 13.73
CA SER A 108 -5.94 -2.67 13.85
C SER A 108 -6.31 -3.10 15.28
N PRO A 109 -7.30 -4.00 15.47
CA PRO A 109 -7.66 -4.50 16.79
C PRO A 109 -6.55 -5.33 17.43
N TYR A 110 -5.57 -5.77 16.62
CA TYR A 110 -4.42 -6.55 17.09
C TYR A 110 -3.28 -5.66 17.57
N PHE A 111 -3.26 -4.37 17.24
CA PHE A 111 -2.17 -3.47 17.58
C PHE A 111 -1.84 -3.46 19.09
N PRO A 112 -2.83 -3.39 20.01
CA PRO A 112 -2.57 -3.46 21.44
C PRO A 112 -1.89 -4.76 21.89
N MET A 113 -2.25 -5.91 21.29
CA MET A 113 -1.66 -7.20 21.62
C MET A 113 -0.14 -7.22 21.34
N TYR A 114 0.29 -6.57 20.27
CA TYR A 114 1.71 -6.47 19.93
C TYR A 114 2.46 -5.45 20.77
N LEU A 115 1.77 -4.41 21.25
CA LEU A 115 2.33 -3.45 22.20
C LEU A 115 2.64 -4.09 23.56
N ASP A 116 1.99 -5.20 23.90
CA ASP A 116 2.19 -5.89 25.18
C ASP A 116 3.32 -6.93 25.16
N GLN A 117 3.92 -7.20 23.99
CA GLN A 117 5.01 -8.18 23.88
C GLN A 117 6.36 -7.69 24.42
N LEU A 118 6.50 -6.38 24.59
CA LEU A 118 7.73 -5.75 25.06
C LEU A 118 7.35 -4.66 26.08
N SER A 119 7.91 -4.74 27.29
CA SER A 119 7.52 -3.83 28.39
C SER A 119 7.89 -2.39 28.09
N ASP A 120 9.02 -2.20 27.39
CA ASP A 120 9.71 -0.91 27.27
C ASP A 120 9.44 -0.23 25.91
N ILE A 121 8.36 -0.60 25.20
CA ILE A 121 8.06 -0.07 23.85
C ILE A 121 7.96 1.45 23.84
N ASP A 122 7.35 2.04 24.86
CA ASP A 122 7.16 3.48 24.93
C ASP A 122 8.50 4.21 25.02
N SER A 123 9.40 3.77 25.90
CA SER A 123 10.75 4.36 26.00
C SER A 123 11.55 4.18 24.70
N LEU A 124 11.54 2.99 24.11
CA LEU A 124 12.24 2.72 22.85
C LEU A 124 11.66 3.51 21.67
N ALA A 125 10.35 3.70 21.63
CA ALA A 125 9.70 4.53 20.63
C ALA A 125 10.11 6.00 20.78
N CYS A 126 10.27 6.49 22.01
CA CYS A 126 10.73 7.85 22.24
C CYS A 126 12.20 8.04 21.90
N ASP A 127 13.06 7.09 22.22
CA ASP A 127 14.46 7.08 21.76
C ASP A 127 14.55 7.15 20.23
N LEU A 128 13.69 6.39 19.50
CA LEU A 128 13.63 6.44 18.04
C LEU A 128 13.07 7.76 17.51
N ALA A 129 12.13 8.37 18.22
CA ALA A 129 11.58 9.68 17.85
C ALA A 129 12.63 10.78 17.98
N ASP A 130 13.44 10.75 19.04
CA ASP A 130 14.52 11.71 19.27
C ASP A 130 15.71 11.49 18.32
N GLY A 131 15.93 10.26 17.86
CA GLY A 131 17.02 9.89 16.96
C GLY A 131 16.76 10.11 15.46
N THR A 132 15.56 10.54 15.05
CA THR A 132 15.21 10.73 13.63
C THR A 132 14.99 12.21 13.27
N ASP A 133 15.54 12.62 12.14
CA ASP A 133 15.32 13.96 11.57
C ASP A 133 14.02 14.03 10.72
N ASP A 134 13.40 12.88 10.42
CA ASP A 134 12.17 12.83 9.63
C ASP A 134 10.94 13.06 10.52
N THR A 135 10.30 14.22 10.35
CA THR A 135 9.07 14.60 11.08
C THR A 135 7.89 13.63 10.88
N GLY A 136 7.87 12.85 9.80
CA GLY A 136 6.90 11.81 9.54
C GLY A 136 7.19 10.55 10.36
N GLU A 137 8.45 10.10 10.40
CA GLU A 137 8.88 8.98 11.25
C GLU A 137 8.69 9.29 12.73
N MET A 138 9.18 10.45 13.17
CA MET A 138 9.05 10.93 14.54
C MET A 138 7.59 10.85 15.03
N ARG A 139 6.64 11.34 14.23
CA ARG A 139 5.21 11.28 14.56
C ARG A 139 4.68 9.86 14.67
N ARG A 140 5.17 8.93 13.85
CA ARG A 140 4.79 7.51 13.93
C ARG A 140 5.29 6.89 15.22
N TYR A 141 6.54 7.14 15.60
CA TYR A 141 7.09 6.63 16.85
C TYR A 141 6.38 7.21 18.09
N ILE A 142 6.13 8.53 18.11
CA ILE A 142 5.35 9.17 19.19
C ILE A 142 3.95 8.54 19.30
N LYS A 143 3.32 8.22 18.16
CA LYS A 143 2.02 7.53 18.17
C LYS A 143 2.14 6.14 18.80
N VAL A 144 3.17 5.35 18.47
CA VAL A 144 3.40 4.04 19.10
C VAL A 144 3.54 4.18 20.62
N ALA A 145 4.34 5.15 21.09
CA ALA A 145 4.47 5.42 22.52
C ALA A 145 3.13 5.78 23.16
N TYR A 146 2.36 6.67 22.52
CA TYR A 146 1.05 7.09 23.00
C TYR A 146 0.05 5.93 23.10
N GLU A 147 0.03 5.02 22.14
CA GLU A 147 -0.85 3.85 22.17
C GLU A 147 -0.50 2.89 23.32
N LYS A 148 0.77 2.89 23.78
CA LYS A 148 1.22 2.09 24.92
C LYS A 148 0.97 2.76 26.28
N ASN A 149 1.35 4.04 26.42
CA ASN A 149 1.40 4.73 27.71
C ASN A 149 0.31 5.82 27.89
N GLY A 150 -0.43 6.16 26.84
CA GLY A 150 -1.45 7.21 26.82
C GLY A 150 -0.90 8.65 26.91
N GLN A 151 0.43 8.81 26.89
CA GLN A 151 1.13 10.08 27.15
C GLN A 151 2.04 10.50 26.00
N GLY A 152 2.47 9.56 25.14
CA GLY A 152 3.43 9.78 24.07
C GLY A 152 4.87 9.90 24.59
N CYS A 153 5.67 10.72 23.90
CA CYS A 153 7.02 11.06 24.31
C CYS A 153 7.00 12.45 24.94
N GLN A 154 7.30 12.52 26.24
CA GLN A 154 7.29 13.72 27.06
C GLN A 154 8.69 13.99 27.63
#